data_AF-A0A238VN13-F1
#
_entry.id   AF-A0A238VN13-F1
#
_cell.length_a   1.000
_cell.length_b   1.000
_cell.length_c   1.000
_cell.angle_alpha   90.00
_cell.angle_beta   90.00
_cell.angle_gamma   90.00
#
_symmetry.space_group_name_H-M   'P 1'
#
loop_
_entity.id
_entity.type
_entity.pdbx_description
1 polymer ?
#
loop_
_entity_poly.entity_id
_entity_poly.type
_entity_poly.pdbx_seq_one_letter_code
_entity_poly.pdbx_strand_id
1 'polypeptide(L)'
;MTLKQQRLFLYFFEVLEAHLRYTDALPLSKEVKQFLTRDECIDIILWLSPEKYHRRELESFDEDKLYSALVTDYNILLYIIHKWQVQLSQSITFSDEEVDILFARTNNQMHYLYMKPTSEWDNYDKNNYISLLYKAGFTIQVYGIYSSSVKEEDKYILESPPKVFYDTKEEAEAEITRLIKKENYNEGDLVVYPLHKIK
;
A
#
# COMPACT_ATOMS: atom_id res chain seq x y z
N MET A 1 -13.45 -4.05 0.32
CA MET A 1 -12.81 -5.07 1.18
C MET A 1 -12.21 -4.33 2.36
N THR A 2 -12.41 -4.82 3.59
CA THR A 2 -11.85 -4.17 4.78
C THR A 2 -10.35 -4.48 4.90
N LEU A 3 -9.59 -3.69 5.67
CA LEU A 3 -8.16 -3.95 5.93
C LEU A 3 -7.97 -5.33 6.57
N LYS A 4 -8.86 -5.72 7.47
CA LYS A 4 -8.86 -7.04 8.09
C LYS A 4 -9.01 -8.16 7.06
N GLN A 5 -9.92 -8.02 6.10
CA GLN A 5 -10.10 -8.98 5.01
C GLN A 5 -8.88 -9.01 4.09
N GLN A 6 -8.33 -7.84 3.73
CA GLN A 6 -7.11 -7.75 2.93
C GLN A 6 -5.94 -8.48 3.60
N ARG A 7 -5.72 -8.25 4.90
CA ARG A 7 -4.67 -8.96 5.66
C ARG A 7 -4.90 -10.45 5.76
N LEU A 8 -6.14 -10.88 5.93
CA LEU A 8 -6.47 -12.30 5.99
C LEU A 8 -6.13 -12.99 4.67
N PHE A 9 -6.50 -12.40 3.54
CA PHE A 9 -6.14 -12.91 2.22
C PHE A 9 -4.64 -12.85 1.98
N LEU A 10 -3.96 -11.77 2.37
CA LEU A 10 -2.51 -11.67 2.29
C LEU A 10 -1.83 -12.80 3.06
N TYR A 11 -2.27 -13.08 4.29
CA TYR A 11 -1.77 -14.21 5.08
C TYR A 11 -1.97 -15.55 4.33
N PHE A 12 -3.13 -15.78 3.73
CA PHE A 12 -3.35 -16.99 2.94
C PHE A 12 -2.46 -17.06 1.70
N PHE A 13 -2.20 -15.94 1.04
CA PHE A 13 -1.27 -15.87 -0.09
C PHE A 13 0.17 -16.16 0.34
N GLU A 14 0.62 -15.63 1.48
CA GLU A 14 1.95 -15.90 2.05
C GLU A 14 2.10 -17.37 2.44
N VAL A 15 1.06 -17.97 3.03
CA VAL A 15 1.03 -19.42 3.30
C VAL A 15 1.10 -20.20 2.01
N LEU A 16 0.32 -19.83 0.98
CA LEU A 16 0.35 -20.49 -0.31
C LEU A 16 1.74 -20.38 -0.97
N GLU A 17 2.35 -19.19 -0.96
CA GLU A 17 3.72 -18.96 -1.44
C GLU A 17 4.71 -19.91 -0.78
N ALA A 18 4.67 -20.02 0.55
CA ALA A 18 5.57 -20.90 1.30
C ALA A 18 5.44 -22.38 0.90
N HIS A 19 4.22 -22.83 0.57
CA HIS A 19 3.99 -24.18 0.07
C HIS A 19 4.46 -24.35 -1.38
N LEU A 20 4.26 -23.33 -2.22
CA LEU A 20 4.62 -23.38 -3.64
C LEU A 20 6.12 -23.22 -3.90
N ARG A 21 6.88 -22.65 -2.95
CA ARG A 21 8.32 -22.43 -3.05
C ARG A 21 9.13 -23.68 -3.41
N TYR A 22 8.64 -24.85 -3.01
CA TYR A 22 9.31 -26.14 -3.24
C TYR A 22 8.60 -27.04 -4.24
N THR A 23 7.53 -26.54 -4.88
CA THR A 23 6.80 -27.28 -5.89
C THR A 23 7.49 -27.11 -7.25
N ASP A 24 7.49 -28.15 -8.07
CA ASP A 24 7.94 -28.06 -9.45
C ASP A 24 7.21 -26.94 -10.19
N ALA A 25 7.91 -26.28 -11.13
CA ALA A 25 7.48 -25.05 -11.76
C ALA A 25 6.01 -25.10 -12.21
N LEU A 26 5.18 -24.24 -11.60
CA LEU A 26 3.79 -24.02 -12.01
C LEU A 26 3.80 -23.15 -13.27
N PRO A 27 3.57 -23.72 -14.46
CA PRO A 27 3.54 -22.91 -15.68
C PRO A 27 2.41 -21.89 -15.58
N LEU A 28 2.58 -20.78 -16.28
CA LEU A 28 1.55 -19.74 -16.37
C LEU A 28 0.24 -20.33 -16.91
N SER A 29 -0.79 -20.41 -16.08
CA SER A 29 -2.06 -21.06 -16.41
C SER A 29 -2.90 -20.23 -17.38
N LYS A 30 -3.83 -20.88 -18.09
CA LYS A 30 -4.70 -20.17 -19.05
C LYS A 30 -5.68 -19.25 -18.33
N GLU A 31 -6.11 -19.66 -17.15
CA GLU A 31 -7.03 -18.96 -16.28
C GLU A 31 -6.39 -17.65 -15.80
N VAL A 32 -5.14 -17.69 -15.32
CA VAL A 32 -4.42 -16.48 -14.88
C VAL A 32 -4.21 -15.50 -16.03
N LYS A 33 -3.84 -15.99 -17.23
CA LYS A 33 -3.68 -15.14 -18.42
C LYS A 33 -4.93 -14.32 -18.75
N GLN A 34 -6.13 -14.87 -18.53
CA GLN A 34 -7.38 -14.17 -18.82
C GLN A 34 -7.66 -12.98 -17.89
N PHE A 35 -7.03 -12.95 -16.72
CA PHE A 35 -7.19 -11.86 -15.75
C PHE A 35 -6.14 -10.77 -15.88
N LEU A 36 -5.05 -11.02 -16.60
CA LEU A 36 -3.96 -10.05 -16.75
C LEU A 36 -4.19 -9.15 -17.96
N THR A 37 -4.16 -7.85 -17.72
CA THR A 37 -3.97 -6.88 -18.79
C THR A 37 -2.51 -6.88 -19.24
N ARG A 38 -2.27 -6.34 -20.44
CA ARG A 38 -0.92 -6.16 -20.98
C ARG A 38 -0.04 -5.28 -20.08
N ASP A 39 -0.59 -4.18 -19.55
CA ASP A 39 0.14 -3.29 -18.66
C ASP A 39 0.51 -3.96 -17.34
N GLU A 40 -0.39 -4.78 -16.78
CA GLU A 40 -0.07 -5.57 -15.59
C GLU A 40 1.03 -6.58 -15.85
N CYS A 41 1.03 -7.24 -17.02
CA CYS A 41 2.12 -8.14 -17.41
C CYS A 41 3.46 -7.39 -17.43
N ILE A 42 3.49 -6.20 -18.03
CA ILE A 42 4.69 -5.36 -18.12
C ILE A 42 5.16 -4.95 -16.72
N ASP A 43 4.26 -4.49 -15.86
CA ASP A 43 4.58 -4.10 -14.48
C ASP A 43 5.17 -5.25 -13.67
N ILE A 44 4.60 -6.45 -13.81
CA ILE A 44 5.09 -7.66 -13.13
C ILE A 44 6.49 -8.02 -13.64
N ILE A 45 6.72 -8.02 -14.96
CA ILE A 45 8.03 -8.36 -15.56
C ILE A 45 9.10 -7.37 -15.10
N LEU A 46 8.79 -6.07 -15.09
CA LEU A 46 9.71 -5.04 -14.62
C LEU A 46 10.02 -5.18 -13.13
N TRP A 47 9.05 -5.62 -12.31
CA TRP A 47 9.29 -5.89 -10.89
C TRP A 47 10.17 -7.13 -10.68
N LEU A 48 9.95 -8.20 -11.46
CA LEU A 48 10.70 -9.46 -11.37
C LEU A 48 12.14 -9.32 -11.86
N SER A 49 12.38 -8.52 -12.89
CA SER A 49 13.69 -8.44 -13.56
C SER A 49 13.96 -7.02 -14.09
N PRO A 50 14.06 -6.02 -13.21
CA PRO A 50 14.22 -4.62 -13.59
C PRO A 50 15.51 -4.34 -14.37
N GLU A 51 16.56 -5.13 -14.12
CA GLU A 51 17.86 -5.01 -14.81
C GLU A 51 17.86 -5.65 -16.21
N LYS A 52 16.88 -6.50 -16.51
CA LYS A 52 16.84 -7.27 -17.76
C LYS A 52 15.97 -6.62 -18.82
N TYR A 53 14.93 -5.90 -18.43
CA TYR A 53 13.92 -5.39 -19.32
C TYR A 53 13.66 -3.91 -19.10
N HIS A 54 13.36 -3.20 -20.18
CA HIS A 54 12.86 -1.82 -20.13
C HIS A 54 11.42 -1.76 -20.64
N ARG A 55 10.61 -0.85 -20.08
CA ARG A 55 9.19 -0.71 -20.45
C ARG A 55 8.96 -0.62 -21.96
N ARG A 56 9.72 0.24 -22.66
CA ARG A 56 9.60 0.44 -24.12
C ARG A 56 9.84 -0.84 -24.93
N GLU A 57 10.73 -1.70 -24.44
CA GLU A 57 11.00 -2.98 -25.08
C GLU A 57 9.80 -3.92 -24.89
N LEU A 58 9.30 -4.04 -23.67
CA LEU A 58 8.17 -4.90 -23.34
C LEU A 58 6.87 -4.47 -24.04
N GLU A 59 6.67 -3.16 -24.23
CA GLU A 59 5.56 -2.61 -25.01
C GLU A 59 5.55 -3.09 -26.46
N SER A 60 6.70 -3.52 -27.01
CA SER A 60 6.81 -4.08 -28.35
C SER A 60 6.64 -5.60 -28.43
N PHE A 61 6.63 -6.32 -27.29
CA PHE A 61 6.54 -7.78 -27.27
C PHE A 61 5.16 -8.27 -27.67
N ASP A 62 5.07 -9.35 -28.44
CA ASP A 62 3.80 -10.07 -28.56
C ASP A 62 3.39 -10.72 -27.21
N GLU A 63 2.16 -11.21 -27.13
CA GLU A 63 1.64 -11.83 -25.89
C GLU A 63 2.46 -13.05 -25.46
N ASP A 64 2.89 -13.89 -26.40
CA ASP A 64 3.65 -15.10 -26.09
C ASP A 64 5.00 -14.77 -25.46
N LYS A 65 5.68 -13.72 -25.95
CA LYS A 65 6.92 -13.21 -25.34
C LYS A 65 6.70 -12.63 -23.97
N LEU A 66 5.61 -11.88 -23.74
CA LEU A 66 5.26 -11.37 -22.41
C LEU A 66 5.00 -12.52 -21.44
N TYR A 67 4.18 -13.50 -21.82
CA TYR A 67 3.87 -14.67 -21.00
C TYR A 67 5.12 -15.51 -20.70
N SER A 68 6.04 -15.63 -21.66
CA SER A 68 7.33 -16.31 -21.45
C SER A 68 8.21 -15.56 -20.46
N ALA A 69 8.15 -14.22 -20.44
CA ALA A 69 8.89 -13.39 -19.49
C ALA A 69 8.32 -13.40 -18.07
N LEU A 70 7.00 -13.63 -17.91
CA LEU A 70 6.36 -13.86 -16.60
C LEU A 70 6.76 -15.19 -15.96
N VAL A 71 7.06 -16.20 -16.77
CA VAL A 71 7.52 -17.56 -16.42
C VAL A 71 6.45 -18.43 -15.73
N THR A 72 5.92 -18.03 -14.56
CA THR A 72 5.07 -18.90 -13.71
C THR A 72 3.93 -18.15 -13.02
N ASP A 73 2.87 -18.88 -12.63
CA ASP A 73 1.81 -18.37 -11.75
C ASP A 73 2.38 -17.93 -10.39
N TYR A 74 3.44 -18.60 -9.93
CA TYR A 74 4.13 -18.27 -8.68
C TYR A 74 4.72 -16.85 -8.70
N ASN A 75 5.29 -16.41 -9.82
CA ASN A 75 5.83 -15.05 -9.93
C ASN A 75 4.73 -13.98 -9.83
N ILE A 76 3.54 -14.28 -10.32
CA ILE A 76 2.37 -13.40 -10.21
C ILE A 76 1.90 -13.35 -8.76
N LEU A 77 1.86 -14.49 -8.07
CA LEU A 77 1.55 -14.54 -6.64
C LEU A 77 2.52 -13.68 -5.82
N LEU A 78 3.82 -13.80 -6.08
CA LEU A 78 4.85 -12.99 -5.42
C LEU A 78 4.62 -11.48 -5.63
N TYR A 79 4.31 -11.08 -6.86
CA TYR A 79 4.01 -9.68 -7.17
C TYR A 79 2.74 -9.19 -6.43
N ILE A 80 1.68 -9.99 -6.40
CA ILE A 80 0.43 -9.65 -5.69
C ILE A 80 0.70 -9.46 -4.19
N ILE A 81 1.43 -10.40 -3.57
CA ILE A 81 1.84 -10.31 -2.15
C ILE A 81 2.60 -9.00 -1.91
N HIS A 82 3.61 -8.72 -2.74
CA HIS A 82 4.39 -7.49 -2.63
C HIS A 82 3.52 -6.23 -2.75
N LYS A 83 2.67 -6.14 -3.78
CA LYS A 83 1.80 -4.97 -4.01
C LYS A 83 0.85 -4.75 -2.83
N TRP A 84 0.26 -5.82 -2.30
CA TRP A 84 -0.65 -5.73 -1.16
C TRP A 84 0.08 -5.37 0.14
N GLN A 85 1.28 -5.89 0.37
CA GLN A 85 2.12 -5.49 1.50
C GLN A 85 2.46 -3.99 1.44
N VAL A 86 2.86 -3.49 0.27
CA VAL A 86 3.11 -2.06 0.05
C VAL A 86 1.85 -1.25 0.29
N GLN A 87 0.72 -1.61 -0.32
CA GLN A 87 -0.55 -0.90 -0.15
C GLN A 87 -1.01 -0.85 1.32
N LEU A 88 -0.95 -1.98 2.03
CA LEU A 88 -1.35 -2.07 3.43
C LEU A 88 -0.42 -1.27 4.37
N SER A 89 0.84 -1.07 3.99
CA SER A 89 1.82 -0.31 4.78
C SER A 89 1.92 1.17 4.37
N GLN A 90 1.56 1.52 3.13
CA GLN A 90 1.69 2.86 2.57
C GLN A 90 0.88 3.89 3.35
N SER A 91 1.56 4.90 3.91
CA SER A 91 0.95 6.08 4.49
C SER A 91 0.66 7.13 3.42
N ILE A 92 -0.12 8.14 3.76
CA ILE A 92 -0.12 9.36 2.95
C ILE A 92 1.27 9.98 3.02
N THR A 93 1.74 10.39 1.86
CA THR A 93 3.01 11.06 1.64
C THR A 93 2.69 12.48 1.15
N PHE A 94 3.63 13.39 1.39
CA PHE A 94 3.50 14.81 1.07
C PHE A 94 4.67 15.24 0.19
N SER A 95 5.17 14.38 -0.71
CA SER A 95 6.18 14.79 -1.67
C SER A 95 5.56 15.64 -2.78
N ASP A 96 6.32 16.59 -3.30
CA ASP A 96 5.86 17.46 -4.40
C ASP A 96 5.47 16.60 -5.62
N GLU A 97 6.20 15.53 -5.92
CA GLU A 97 5.87 14.65 -7.06
C GLU A 97 4.52 13.93 -6.90
N GLU A 98 4.21 13.43 -5.69
CA GLU A 98 2.94 12.76 -5.45
C GLU A 98 1.77 13.75 -5.47
N VAL A 99 1.98 14.93 -4.87
CA VAL A 99 1.04 16.05 -4.91
C VAL A 99 0.75 16.40 -6.36
N ASP A 100 1.77 16.62 -7.20
CA ASP A 100 1.61 16.95 -8.61
C ASP A 100 0.80 15.89 -9.38
N ILE A 101 1.13 14.61 -9.22
CA ILE A 101 0.41 13.51 -9.86
C ILE A 101 -1.07 13.51 -9.44
N LEU A 102 -1.36 13.71 -8.15
CA LEU A 102 -2.72 13.65 -7.61
C LEU A 102 -3.55 14.88 -8.02
N PHE A 103 -2.97 16.07 -8.00
CA PHE A 103 -3.63 17.29 -8.46
C PHE A 103 -3.87 17.27 -9.98
N ALA A 104 -2.95 16.71 -10.77
CA ALA A 104 -3.14 16.50 -12.20
C ALA A 104 -4.29 15.52 -12.49
N ARG A 105 -4.32 14.37 -11.79
CA ARG A 105 -5.38 13.36 -11.94
C ARG A 105 -6.76 13.87 -11.55
N THR A 106 -6.84 14.79 -10.58
CA THR A 106 -8.11 15.35 -10.10
C THR A 106 -8.49 16.67 -10.77
N ASN A 107 -7.69 17.14 -11.73
CA ASN A 107 -7.87 18.42 -12.41
C ASN A 107 -8.00 19.61 -11.43
N ASN A 108 -7.20 19.59 -10.35
CA ASN A 108 -7.23 20.59 -9.28
C ASN A 108 -5.98 21.47 -9.24
N GLN A 109 -5.22 21.59 -10.34
CA GLN A 109 -3.95 22.34 -10.37
C GLN A 109 -4.10 23.83 -10.05
N MET A 110 -5.33 24.38 -10.03
CA MET A 110 -5.58 25.77 -9.61
C MET A 110 -5.66 25.95 -8.08
N HIS A 111 -5.61 24.87 -7.30
CA HIS A 111 -5.68 24.93 -5.85
C HIS A 111 -4.41 25.54 -5.26
N TYR A 112 -4.53 26.33 -4.18
CA TYR A 112 -3.37 27.03 -3.60
C TYR A 112 -2.27 26.07 -3.12
N LEU A 113 -2.64 24.87 -2.66
CA LEU A 113 -1.68 23.83 -2.26
C LEU A 113 -0.81 23.34 -3.42
N TYR A 114 -1.33 23.33 -4.65
CA TYR A 114 -0.54 22.95 -5.83
C TYR A 114 0.56 23.98 -6.14
N MET A 115 0.30 25.25 -5.81
CA MET A 115 1.25 26.34 -6.05
C MET A 115 2.23 26.55 -4.90
N LYS A 116 2.09 25.82 -3.79
CA LYS A 116 2.87 25.98 -2.57
C LYS A 116 3.74 24.74 -2.37
N PRO A 117 5.08 24.86 -2.28
CA PRO A 117 5.96 23.72 -2.02
C PRO A 117 5.55 22.98 -0.75
N THR A 118 5.56 21.64 -0.79
CA THR A 118 5.17 20.80 0.35
C THR A 118 6.04 21.03 1.59
N SER A 119 7.29 21.45 1.40
CA SER A 119 8.20 21.86 2.48
C SER A 119 7.68 23.05 3.32
N GLU A 120 6.78 23.87 2.76
CA GLU A 120 6.19 25.04 3.42
C GLU A 120 4.80 24.75 4.01
N TRP A 121 4.30 23.53 3.89
CA TRP A 121 2.96 23.18 4.36
C TRP A 121 2.92 23.09 5.88
N ASP A 122 1.99 23.84 6.46
CA ASP A 122 1.66 23.73 7.87
C ASP A 122 0.62 22.61 8.11
N ASN A 123 0.17 22.47 9.37
CA ASN A 123 -0.83 21.47 9.72
C ASN A 123 -2.19 21.72 9.05
N TYR A 124 -2.53 22.97 8.75
CA TYR A 124 -3.78 23.29 8.07
C TYR A 124 -3.71 22.81 6.61
N ASP A 125 -2.61 23.08 5.93
CA ASP A 125 -2.36 22.66 4.56
C ASP A 125 -2.38 21.15 4.40
N LYS A 126 -1.69 20.42 5.28
CA LYS A 126 -1.69 18.95 5.30
C LYS A 126 -3.09 18.38 5.49
N ASN A 127 -3.86 18.93 6.43
CA ASN A 127 -5.24 18.49 6.68
C ASN A 127 -6.17 18.80 5.49
N ASN A 128 -5.97 19.94 4.83
CA ASN A 128 -6.73 20.30 3.65
C ASN A 128 -6.41 19.38 2.46
N TYR A 129 -5.13 19.05 2.25
CA TYR A 129 -4.71 18.06 1.28
C TYR A 129 -5.34 16.68 1.53
N ILE A 130 -5.27 16.17 2.76
CA ILE A 130 -5.91 14.90 3.15
C ILE A 130 -7.41 14.95 2.86
N SER A 131 -8.06 16.08 3.14
CA SER A 131 -9.49 16.28 2.87
C SER A 131 -9.81 16.22 1.38
N LEU A 132 -8.94 16.75 0.51
CA LEU A 132 -9.07 16.64 -0.94
C LEU A 132 -8.94 15.18 -1.39
N LEU A 133 -7.93 14.47 -0.89
CA LEU A 133 -7.73 13.05 -1.21
C LEU A 133 -8.94 12.19 -0.78
N TYR A 134 -9.47 12.46 0.40
CA TYR A 134 -10.66 11.77 0.90
C TYR A 134 -11.89 12.03 0.03
N LYS A 135 -12.15 13.29 -0.32
CA LYS A 135 -13.27 13.68 -1.21
C LYS A 135 -13.14 13.09 -2.61
N ALA A 136 -11.92 13.03 -3.14
CA ALA A 136 -11.62 12.40 -4.42
C ALA A 136 -11.63 10.87 -4.35
N GLY A 137 -11.81 10.28 -3.16
CA GLY A 137 -11.94 8.85 -2.95
C GLY A 137 -10.62 8.08 -2.95
N PHE A 138 -9.47 8.76 -2.92
CA PHE A 138 -8.14 8.15 -2.90
C PHE A 138 -7.75 7.58 -1.55
N THR A 139 -8.38 8.03 -0.46
CA THR A 139 -8.01 7.59 0.89
C THR A 139 -9.16 6.92 1.62
N ILE A 140 -8.80 6.09 2.60
CA ILE A 140 -9.69 5.57 3.64
C ILE A 140 -9.21 6.04 5.01
N GLN A 141 -10.16 6.31 5.90
CA GLN A 141 -9.85 6.48 7.31
C GLN A 141 -9.60 5.11 7.95
N VAL A 142 -8.53 5.03 8.75
CA VAL A 142 -8.05 3.84 9.45
C VAL A 142 -7.58 4.23 10.84
N TYR A 143 -7.25 3.25 11.68
CA TYR A 143 -6.78 3.48 13.04
C TYR A 143 -5.41 2.85 13.24
N GLY A 144 -4.43 3.64 13.69
CA GLY A 144 -3.08 3.17 14.01
C GLY A 144 -2.85 3.17 15.52
N ILE A 145 -2.05 2.21 16.00
CA ILE A 145 -1.59 2.16 17.39
C ILE A 145 -0.19 2.75 17.46
N TYR A 146 -0.01 3.77 18.30
CA TYR A 146 1.23 4.51 18.49
C TYR A 146 1.68 4.43 19.95
N SER A 147 2.94 4.75 20.21
CA SER A 147 3.37 5.03 21.58
C SER A 147 2.72 6.32 22.09
N SER A 148 2.40 6.38 23.38
CA SER A 148 1.82 7.57 24.01
C SER A 148 2.73 8.80 23.98
N SER A 149 4.02 8.65 23.67
CA SER A 149 4.92 9.78 23.42
C SER A 149 4.68 10.48 22.08
N VAL A 150 4.01 9.81 21.13
CA VAL A 150 3.67 10.38 19.83
C VAL A 150 2.47 11.29 19.99
N LYS A 151 2.56 12.52 19.49
CA LYS A 151 1.40 13.41 19.41
C LYS A 151 0.59 13.10 18.16
N GLU A 152 -0.71 13.37 18.21
CA GLU A 152 -1.60 13.14 17.07
C GLU A 152 -1.19 13.94 15.82
N GLU A 153 -0.65 15.15 15.99
CA GLU A 153 -0.16 16.00 14.90
C GLU A 153 1.01 15.37 14.13
N ASP A 154 1.80 14.53 14.80
CA ASP A 154 3.03 13.94 14.26
C ASP A 154 2.78 12.59 13.57
N LYS A 155 1.54 12.07 13.56
CA LYS A 155 1.21 10.69 13.12
C LYS A 155 1.61 10.36 11.66
N TYR A 156 1.84 11.36 10.82
CA TYR A 156 2.25 11.17 9.42
C TYR A 156 3.74 11.43 9.14
N ILE A 157 4.51 11.94 10.12
CA ILE A 157 5.91 12.34 9.92
C ILE A 157 6.89 11.49 10.73
N LEU A 158 6.42 10.38 11.30
CA LEU A 158 7.25 9.47 12.09
C LEU A 158 8.22 8.70 11.18
N GLU A 159 9.46 8.54 11.65
CA GLU A 159 10.42 7.64 11.02
C GLU A 159 9.97 6.16 11.06
N SER A 160 9.21 5.79 12.09
CA SER A 160 8.68 4.44 12.26
C SER A 160 7.15 4.48 12.49
N PRO A 161 6.34 4.60 11.43
CA PRO A 161 4.89 4.55 11.54
C PRO A 161 4.40 3.13 11.92
N PRO A 162 3.15 3.00 12.39
CA PRO A 162 2.57 1.69 12.69
C PRO A 162 2.58 0.81 11.44
N LYS A 163 3.01 -0.45 11.60
CA LYS A 163 2.96 -1.44 10.51
C LYS A 163 1.55 -2.00 10.31
N VAL A 164 0.69 -1.86 11.31
CA VAL A 164 -0.63 -2.47 11.39
C VAL A 164 -1.67 -1.38 11.71
N PHE A 165 -2.70 -1.34 10.87
CA PHE A 165 -3.83 -0.42 10.90
C PHE A 165 -5.16 -1.17 11.02
N TYR A 166 -6.15 -0.60 11.67
CA TYR A 166 -7.44 -1.23 11.93
C TYR A 166 -8.56 -0.51 11.20
N ASP A 167 -9.61 -1.24 10.87
CA ASP A 167 -10.78 -0.69 10.20
C ASP A 167 -11.59 0.21 11.15
N THR A 168 -11.64 -0.13 12.45
CA THR A 168 -12.35 0.63 13.47
C THR A 168 -11.49 0.93 14.70
N LYS A 169 -11.90 1.93 15.48
CA LYS A 169 -11.22 2.31 16.73
C LYS A 169 -11.28 1.19 17.76
N GLU A 170 -12.44 0.53 17.86
CA GLU A 170 -12.71 -0.55 18.80
C GLU A 170 -11.79 -1.76 18.53
N GLU A 171 -11.51 -2.07 17.26
CA GLU A 171 -10.55 -3.11 16.91
C GLU A 171 -9.13 -2.77 17.35
N ALA A 172 -8.69 -1.51 17.20
CA ALA A 172 -7.39 -1.04 17.65
C ALA A 172 -7.27 -1.05 19.19
N GLU A 173 -8.32 -0.63 19.91
CA GLU A 173 -8.35 -0.64 21.38
C GLU A 173 -8.36 -2.07 21.95
N ALA A 174 -9.09 -2.99 21.30
CA ALA A 174 -9.06 -4.41 21.63
C ALA A 174 -7.66 -5.00 21.46
N GLU A 175 -6.93 -4.57 20.42
CA GLU A 175 -5.54 -4.97 20.23
C GLU A 175 -4.61 -4.42 21.31
N ILE A 176 -4.73 -3.15 21.71
CA ILE A 176 -3.94 -2.59 22.83
C ILE A 176 -4.12 -3.47 24.08
N THR A 177 -5.36 -3.86 24.37
CA THR A 177 -5.67 -4.75 25.50
C THR A 177 -4.96 -6.11 25.36
N ARG A 178 -4.89 -6.65 24.15
CA ARG A 178 -4.16 -7.90 23.86
C ARG A 178 -2.64 -7.73 24.04
N LEU A 179 -2.07 -6.62 23.57
CA LEU A 179 -0.64 -6.32 23.67
C LEU A 179 -0.20 -6.12 25.13
N ILE A 180 -0.98 -5.39 25.93
CA ILE A 180 -0.74 -5.24 27.37
C ILE A 180 -0.68 -6.61 28.07
N LYS A 181 -1.64 -7.50 27.76
CA LYS A 181 -1.71 -8.83 28.38
C LYS A 181 -0.61 -9.79 27.93
N LYS A 182 -0.18 -9.72 26.67
CA LYS A 182 0.68 -10.74 26.05
C LYS A 182 2.15 -10.31 25.97
N GLU A 183 2.40 -9.02 25.79
CA GLU A 183 3.74 -8.46 25.52
C GLU A 183 4.23 -7.54 26.63
N ASN A 184 3.52 -7.49 27.76
CA ASN A 184 3.94 -6.80 28.99
C ASN A 184 4.11 -5.27 28.84
N TYR A 185 3.36 -4.66 27.91
CA TYR A 185 3.23 -3.19 27.82
C TYR A 185 2.50 -2.64 29.04
N ASN A 186 2.88 -1.44 29.52
CA ASN A 186 2.14 -0.81 30.62
C ASN A 186 0.84 -0.17 30.11
N GLU A 187 -0.13 -0.06 31.02
CA GLU A 187 -1.33 0.73 30.76
C GLU A 187 -0.95 2.18 30.48
N GLY A 188 -1.40 2.73 29.35
CA GLY A 188 -1.11 4.11 28.94
C GLY A 188 0.16 4.29 28.10
N ASP A 189 0.91 3.22 27.81
CA ASP A 189 2.08 3.30 26.90
C ASP A 189 1.68 3.42 25.43
N LEU A 190 0.42 3.09 25.10
CA LEU A 190 -0.10 3.03 23.74
C LEU A 190 -1.35 3.88 23.58
N VAL A 191 -1.47 4.54 22.43
CA VAL A 191 -2.61 5.38 22.05
C VAL A 191 -3.08 5.05 20.64
N VAL A 192 -4.37 5.23 20.38
CA VAL A 192 -4.97 5.03 19.06
C VAL A 192 -5.21 6.38 18.40
N TYR A 193 -4.70 6.57 17.20
CA TYR A 193 -5.01 7.74 16.38
C TYR A 193 -5.72 7.37 15.08
N PRO A 194 -6.78 8.13 14.70
CA PRO A 194 -7.34 8.04 13.37
C PRO A 194 -6.38 8.67 12.36
N LEU A 195 -6.19 8.04 11.21
CA LEU A 195 -5.42 8.59 10.10
C LEU A 195 -6.02 8.16 8.76
N HIS A 196 -5.57 8.80 7.69
CA HIS A 196 -5.95 8.42 6.33
C HIS A 196 -4.79 7.68 5.66
N LYS A 197 -5.12 6.65 4.88
CA LYS A 197 -4.19 5.92 4.02
C LYS A 197 -4.69 5.92 2.59
N ILE A 198 -3.78 5.82 1.63
CA ILE A 198 -4.13 5.58 0.23
C ILE A 198 -4.86 4.23 0.11
N LYS A 199 -5.92 4.21 -0.69
CA LYS A 199 -6.73 3.03 -0.97
C LYS A 199 -6.00 1.99 -1.80
#